data_AF-A0A962SVV9-F1
#
_entry.id   AF-A0A962SVV9-F1
#
_cell.length_a   1.000
_cell.length_b   1.000
_cell.length_c   1.000
_cell.angle_alpha   90.00
_cell.angle_beta   90.00
_cell.angle_gamma   90.00
#
_symmetry.space_group_name_H-M   'P 1'
#
loop_
_entity.id
_entity.type
_entity.pdbx_description
1 polymer ?
#
loop_
_entity_poly.entity_id
_entity_poly.type
_entity_poly.pdbx_seq_one_letter_code
_entity_poly.pdbx_strand_id
1 'polypeptide(L)' 'HQLLFLPPDSPDLNPIENHWALLKRRLRKILPNHKSLFESLSVVFQTA' A
#
# COMPACT_ATOMS: atom_id res chain seq x y z
N HIS A 1 -4.03 -14.83 19.21
CA HIS A 1 -3.98 -14.56 17.76
C HIS A 1 -5.06 -15.37 17.09
N GLN A 2 -5.92 -14.72 16.29
CA GLN A 2 -6.97 -15.39 15.53
C GLN A 2 -6.63 -15.27 14.04
N LEU A 3 -6.63 -16.38 13.33
CA LEU A 3 -6.47 -16.39 11.89
C LEU A 3 -7.82 -16.07 11.24
N LEU A 4 -7.83 -15.07 10.37
CA LEU A 4 -8.97 -14.77 9.52
C LEU A 4 -8.85 -15.62 8.26
N PHE A 5 -9.89 -16.41 7.97
CA PHE A 5 -9.95 -17.19 6.74
C PHE A 5 -10.15 -16.25 5.55
N LEU A 6 -9.31 -16.43 4.53
CA LEU A 6 -9.44 -15.80 3.22
C LEU A 6 -9.65 -16.92 2.19
N PRO A 7 -10.74 -16.91 1.41
CA PRO A 7 -10.92 -17.90 0.37
C PRO A 7 -9.82 -17.81 -0.70
N PRO A 8 -9.49 -18.94 -1.38
CA PRO A 8 -8.57 -18.92 -2.52
C PRO A 8 -9.03 -17.93 -3.61
N ASP A 9 -8.06 -17.35 -4.31
CA ASP A 9 -8.27 -16.45 -5.44
C ASP A 9 -9.25 -15.29 -5.19
N SER A 10 -9.41 -14.86 -3.92
CA SER A 10 -10.31 -13.78 -3.52
C SER A 10 -9.54 -12.52 -3.03
N PRO A 11 -8.75 -11.87 -3.90
CA PRO A 11 -7.99 -10.67 -3.53
C PRO A 11 -8.89 -9.50 -3.12
N ASP A 12 -10.11 -9.44 -3.66
CA ASP A 12 -11.16 -8.49 -3.30
C ASP A 12 -11.58 -8.57 -1.83
N LEU A 13 -11.46 -9.75 -1.21
CA LEU A 13 -11.74 -9.98 0.20
C LEU A 13 -10.55 -9.70 1.12
N ASN A 14 -9.36 -9.43 0.57
CA ASN A 14 -8.17 -9.08 1.35
C ASN A 14 -8.02 -7.55 1.43
N PRO A 15 -8.28 -6.92 2.60
CA PRO A 15 -8.25 -5.47 2.71
C PRO A 15 -6.91 -4.83 2.31
N ILE A 16 -5.80 -5.58 2.37
CA ILE A 16 -4.48 -5.07 1.98
C ILE A 16 -4.42 -4.65 0.50
N GLU A 17 -5.24 -5.23 -0.37
CA GLU A 17 -5.27 -4.86 -1.80
C GLU A 17 -5.72 -3.42 -2.00
N ASN A 18 -6.71 -2.97 -1.23
CA ASN A 18 -7.14 -1.57 -1.21
C ASN A 18 -6.03 -0.65 -0.70
N HIS A 19 -5.24 -1.09 0.28
CA HIS A 19 -4.10 -0.35 0.79
C HIS A 19 -3.00 -0.24 -0.28
N TRP A 20 -2.71 -1.33 -1.01
CA TRP A 20 -1.75 -1.31 -2.12
C TRP A 20 -2.20 -0.40 -3.25
N ALA A 21 -3.48 -0.40 -3.60
CA ALA A 21 -4.03 0.50 -4.61
C ALA A 21 -3.84 1.98 -4.21
N LEU A 22 -4.17 2.33 -2.96
CA LEU A 22 -4.00 3.68 -2.42
C LEU A 22 -2.52 4.07 -2.36
N LEU A 23 -1.67 3.18 -1.86
CA LEU A 23 -0.23 3.41 -1.74
C LEU A 23 0.39 3.70 -3.11
N LYS A 24 0.15 2.83 -4.10
CA LYS A 24 0.64 3.03 -5.48
C LYS A 24 0.16 4.36 -6.05
N ARG A 25 -1.10 4.74 -5.81
CA ARG A 25 -1.66 6.03 -6.26
C ARG A 25 -0.94 7.23 -5.63
N ARG A 26 -0.62 7.18 -4.33
CA ARG A 26 0.13 8.24 -3.64
C ARG A 26 1.58 8.29 -4.11
N LEU A 27 2.25 7.15 -4.19
CA LEU A 27 3.64 7.05 -4.62
C LEU A 27 3.87 7.62 -6.02
N ARG A 28 3.00 7.31 -7.00
CA ARG A 28 3.13 7.86 -8.37
C ARG A 28 3.17 9.40 -8.41
N LYS A 29 2.55 10.08 -7.44
CA LYS A 29 2.55 11.55 -7.37
C LYS A 29 3.83 12.12 -6.79
N ILE A 30 4.45 11.42 -5.85
CA ILE A 30 5.61 11.94 -5.10
C ILE A 30 6.95 11.39 -5.59
N LEU A 31 6.96 10.21 -6.22
CA LEU A 31 8.18 9.53 -6.68
C LEU A 31 9.08 10.41 -7.55
N PRO A 32 8.57 11.27 -8.46
CA PRO A 32 9.41 12.19 -9.24
C PRO A 32 10.17 13.22 -8.39
N ASN A 33 9.72 13.49 -7.16
CA ASN A 33 10.28 14.51 -6.27
C ASN A 33 11.21 13.94 -5.19
N HIS A 34 11.39 12.62 -5.14
CA HIS A 34 12.23 11.94 -4.14
C HIS A 34 13.36 11.17 -4.81
N LYS A 35 14.46 10.97 -4.06
CA LYS A 35 15.66 10.30 -4.60
C LYS A 35 15.53 8.78 -4.59
N SER A 36 14.57 8.25 -3.83
CA SER A 36 14.35 6.82 -3.74
C SER A 36 12.90 6.45 -3.44
N LEU A 37 12.55 5.21 -3.77
CA LEU A 37 11.29 4.60 -3.37
C LEU A 37 11.16 4.54 -1.85
N PHE A 38 12.24 4.25 -1.12
CA PHE A 38 12.22 4.14 0.34
C PHE A 38 11.89 5.47 1.04
N GLU A 39 12.47 6.56 0.56
CA GLU A 39 12.15 7.91 1.03
C GLU A 39 10.67 8.24 0.77
N SER A 40 10.19 7.95 -0.45
CA SER A 40 8.79 8.14 -0.81
C SER A 40 7.84 7.32 0.06
N LEU A 41 8.19 6.06 0.35
CA LEU A 41 7.41 5.18 1.23
C LEU A 41 7.36 5.75 2.66
N SER A 42 8.50 6.20 3.20
CA SER A 42 8.57 6.82 4.53
C SER A 42 7.62 8.01 4.64
N VAL A 43 7.58 8.89 3.64
CA VAL A 43 6.66 10.03 3.61
C VAL A 43 5.20 9.58 3.55
N VAL A 44 4.85 8.63 2.69
CA VAL A 44 3.44 8.18 2.55
C VAL A 44 2.94 7.48 3.81
N PHE A 45 3.79 6.73 4.51
CA PHE A 45 3.41 6.06 5.75
C PHE A 45 3.40 6.98 6.97
N GLN A 46 4.18 8.06 6.98
CA GLN A 46 4.12 9.08 8.05
C GLN A 46 2.95 10.05 7.90
N THR A 47 2.39 10.18 6.69
CA THR A 47 1.25 11.07 6.38
C THR A 47 -0.09 10.34 6.23
N ALA A 48 -0.10 9.02 6.36
CA ALA A 48 -1.31 8.20 6.38
C ALA A 48 -1.91 8.13 7.79
#